data_AF-A0A6C0I4V4-F1
#
_entry.id   AF-A0A6C0I4V4-F1
#
_cell.length_a   1.000
_cell.length_b   1.000
_cell.length_c   1.000
_cell.angle_alpha   90.00
_cell.angle_beta   90.00
_cell.angle_gamma   90.00
#
_symmetry.space_group_name_H-M   'P 1'
#
loop_
_entity.id
_entity.type
_entity.pdbx_description
1 polymer ?
#
loop_
_entity_poly.entity_id
_entity_poly.type
_entity_poly.pdbx_seq_one_letter_code
_entity_poly.pdbx_strand_id
1 'polypeptide(L)'
;MELISVKSILDIVALFIIDNMYAFQIMNKSRSNRRRKTKRSRKFAFDPACWGKNKPLEQLWGDLSSYLSVIIIYKGSRPYEFVMLNPPPLSSSQLYEQLRQYDDDLQVVAILSAHPDIKHAYETLVYPKVKDKTVDYVITNYTKIFKRLRTNMHVYQPIKKLMVPH
;
A
#
# COMPACT_ATOMS: atom_id res chain seq x y z
N MET A 1 26.25 14.46 51.64
CA MET A 1 26.89 14.63 50.32
C MET A 1 28.19 13.86 50.35
N GLU A 2 28.28 12.73 49.65
CA GLU A 2 29.57 12.19 49.19
C GLU A 2 29.37 11.51 47.83
N LEU A 3 29.83 12.25 46.82
CA LEU A 3 30.46 11.87 45.56
C LEU A 3 30.22 10.42 45.07
N ILE A 4 29.16 10.27 44.27
CA ILE A 4 29.07 9.19 43.29
C ILE A 4 30.29 9.32 42.37
N SER A 5 31.20 8.36 42.49
CA SER A 5 32.48 8.31 41.78
C SER A 5 32.29 8.43 40.26
N VAL A 6 32.88 9.47 39.68
CA VAL A 6 32.86 9.81 38.24
C VAL A 6 33.35 8.64 37.36
N LYS A 7 34.11 7.69 37.94
CA LYS A 7 34.55 6.45 37.28
C LYS A 7 33.39 5.51 36.90
N SER A 8 32.36 5.42 37.73
CA SER A 8 31.21 4.52 37.50
C SER A 8 30.36 4.94 36.28
N ILE A 9 30.22 6.25 36.05
CA ILE A 9 29.45 6.79 34.92
C ILE A 9 30.22 6.62 33.61
N LEU A 10 31.54 6.76 33.63
CA LEU A 10 32.40 6.57 32.45
C LEU A 10 32.43 5.09 32.00
N ASP A 11 32.41 4.13 32.93
CA ASP A 11 32.38 2.70 32.60
C ASP A 11 31.05 2.27 31.97
N ILE A 12 29.92 2.86 32.37
CA ILE A 12 28.60 2.58 31.80
C ILE A 12 28.47 3.15 30.38
N VAL A 13 29.03 4.34 30.11
CA VAL A 13 29.00 4.95 28.78
C VAL A 13 29.96 4.23 27.82
N ALA A 14 31.09 3.73 28.30
CA ALA A 14 32.03 2.96 27.48
C ALA A 14 31.44 1.63 27.00
N LEU A 15 30.65 0.94 27.84
CA LEU A 15 29.94 -0.29 27.45
C LEU A 15 28.84 -0.02 26.40
N PHE A 16 28.12 1.10 26.49
CA PHE A 16 27.04 1.43 25.56
C PHE A 16 27.53 1.79 24.13
N ILE A 17 28.78 2.29 24.01
CA ILE A 17 29.39 2.64 22.72
C ILE A 17 29.98 1.40 22.03
N ILE A 18 30.55 0.45 22.79
CA ILE A 18 31.18 -0.75 22.23
C ILE A 18 30.13 -1.73 21.66
N ASP A 19 28.97 -1.88 22.31
CA ASP A 19 27.88 -2.73 21.80
C ASP A 19 27.20 -2.17 20.53
N ASN A 20 27.10 -0.84 20.40
CA ASN A 20 26.55 -0.20 19.19
C ASN A 20 27.52 -0.23 17.99
N MET A 21 28.83 -0.29 18.22
CA MET A 21 29.82 -0.38 17.15
C MET A 21 29.95 -1.79 16.56
N TYR A 22 29.76 -2.84 17.37
CA TYR A 22 29.79 -4.22 16.90
C TYR A 22 28.52 -4.67 16.17
N ALA A 23 27.35 -4.11 16.51
CA ALA A 23 26.11 -4.39 15.79
C ALA A 23 26.08 -3.78 14.36
N PHE A 24 26.77 -2.65 14.15
CA PHE A 24 26.83 -1.97 12.85
C PHE A 24 27.81 -2.64 11.85
N GLN A 25 28.78 -3.44 12.33
CA GLN A 25 29.75 -4.13 11.47
C GLN A 25 29.34 -5.58 11.10
N ILE A 26 28.43 -6.23 11.83
CA ILE A 26 28.04 -7.64 11.58
C ILE A 26 26.92 -7.77 10.54
N MET A 27 26.10 -6.75 10.27
CA MET A 27 25.07 -6.84 9.21
C MET A 27 25.58 -6.56 7.78
N ASN A 28 26.88 -6.26 7.60
CA ASN A 28 27.45 -5.91 6.30
C ASN A 28 28.23 -7.03 5.60
N LYS A 29 28.13 -8.28 6.07
CA LYS A 29 28.87 -9.39 5.46
C LYS A 29 27.94 -10.49 4.94
N SER A 30 28.00 -10.66 3.62
CA SER A 30 27.58 -11.83 2.86
C SER A 30 26.08 -12.16 2.78
N ARG A 31 25.37 -11.45 1.90
CA ARG A 31 24.48 -12.12 0.96
C ARG A 31 25.02 -11.94 -0.44
N SER A 32 25.70 -12.98 -0.91
CA SER A 32 26.04 -13.30 -2.30
C SER A 32 25.35 -12.40 -3.33
N ASN A 33 26.14 -11.62 -4.05
CA ASN A 33 25.77 -10.90 -5.26
C ASN A 33 25.37 -11.89 -6.38
N ARG A 34 24.23 -12.58 -6.24
CA ARG A 34 23.40 -12.85 -7.41
C ARG A 34 22.82 -11.49 -7.78
N ARG A 35 23.53 -10.73 -8.60
CA ARG A 35 22.92 -9.69 -9.43
C ARG A 35 21.87 -10.39 -10.28
N ARG A 36 20.67 -10.61 -9.72
CA ARG A 36 19.46 -10.71 -10.50
C ARG A 36 19.53 -9.45 -11.35
N LYS A 37 19.69 -9.60 -12.67
CA LYS A 37 19.39 -8.53 -13.62
C LYS A 37 18.01 -8.06 -13.20
N THR A 38 17.95 -6.97 -12.45
CA THR A 38 16.69 -6.32 -12.15
C THR A 38 16.18 -5.98 -13.53
N LYS A 39 15.04 -6.60 -13.92
CA LYS A 39 14.26 -6.07 -15.04
C LYS A 39 14.10 -4.61 -14.67
N ARG A 40 14.88 -3.74 -15.35
CA ARG A 40 14.83 -2.29 -15.21
C ARG A 40 13.33 -1.99 -15.18
N SER A 41 12.81 -1.45 -14.07
CA SER A 41 11.38 -1.19 -14.00
C SER A 41 11.08 -0.36 -15.23
N ARG A 42 10.19 -0.87 -16.09
CA ARG A 42 9.74 -0.07 -17.23
C ARG A 42 9.12 1.14 -16.56
N LYS A 43 9.79 2.29 -16.64
CA LYS A 43 9.20 3.55 -16.20
C LYS A 43 7.93 3.66 -17.03
N PHE A 44 6.77 3.56 -16.38
CA PHE A 44 5.51 3.74 -17.09
C PHE A 44 5.49 5.18 -17.58
N ALA A 45 5.43 5.34 -18.90
CA ALA A 45 5.32 6.65 -19.50
C ALA A 45 3.92 7.19 -19.19
N PHE A 46 3.85 8.43 -18.73
CA PHE A 46 2.60 9.14 -18.59
C PHE A 46 1.96 9.29 -19.98
N ASP A 47 0.76 8.72 -20.16
CA ASP A 47 -0.01 8.81 -21.40
C ASP A 47 -1.32 9.57 -21.14
N PRO A 48 -1.38 10.89 -21.40
CA PRO A 48 -2.59 11.67 -21.20
C PRO A 48 -3.69 11.32 -22.21
N ALA A 49 -3.37 10.64 -23.32
CA ALA A 49 -4.35 10.21 -24.32
C ALA A 49 -5.06 8.92 -23.94
N CYS A 50 -4.88 8.39 -22.72
CA CYS A 50 -5.56 7.19 -22.26
C CYS A 50 -7.05 7.41 -21.97
N TRP A 51 -7.43 8.64 -21.62
CA TRP A 51 -8.80 9.02 -21.31
C TRP A 51 -9.71 8.92 -22.54
N GLY A 52 -10.94 8.45 -22.35
CA GLY A 52 -11.94 8.18 -23.39
C GLY A 52 -11.80 6.83 -24.10
N LYS A 53 -10.72 6.08 -23.91
CA LYS A 53 -10.47 4.81 -24.61
C LYS A 53 -11.16 3.62 -23.94
N ASN A 54 -11.41 3.66 -22.63
CA ASN A 54 -12.05 2.57 -21.90
C ASN A 54 -12.94 3.15 -20.79
N LYS A 55 -14.08 3.73 -21.20
CA LYS A 55 -15.02 4.44 -20.33
C LYS A 55 -15.45 3.64 -19.07
N PRO A 56 -15.78 2.34 -19.15
CA PRO A 56 -16.14 1.58 -17.95
C PRO A 56 -15.02 1.52 -16.91
N LEU A 57 -13.77 1.41 -17.37
CA LEU A 57 -12.60 1.32 -16.51
C LEU A 57 -12.20 2.69 -15.96
N GLU A 58 -12.39 3.76 -16.75
CA GLU A 58 -12.25 5.15 -16.30
C GLU A 58 -13.27 5.50 -15.22
N GLN A 59 -14.53 5.11 -15.40
CA GLN A 59 -15.58 5.32 -14.40
C GLN A 59 -15.27 4.58 -13.10
N LEU A 60 -14.95 3.28 -13.20
CA LEU A 60 -14.49 2.49 -12.06
C LEU A 60 -13.37 3.20 -11.30
N TRP A 61 -12.38 3.70 -12.03
CA TRP A 61 -11.26 4.40 -11.44
C TRP A 61 -11.66 5.72 -10.79
N GLY A 62 -12.52 6.50 -11.45
CA GLY A 62 -13.08 7.74 -10.91
C GLY A 62 -13.77 7.51 -9.58
N ASP A 63 -14.63 6.49 -9.51
CA ASP A 63 -15.40 6.16 -8.31
C ASP A 63 -14.49 5.70 -7.16
N LEU A 64 -13.48 4.86 -7.45
CA LEU A 64 -12.51 4.40 -6.45
C LEU A 64 -11.61 5.54 -5.94
N SER A 65 -11.16 6.41 -6.83
CA SER A 65 -10.21 7.50 -6.51
C SER A 65 -10.86 8.68 -5.81
N SER A 66 -12.16 8.88 -6.03
CA SER A 66 -12.97 9.93 -5.40
C SER A 66 -13.64 9.46 -4.11
N TYR A 67 -13.31 8.24 -3.64
CA TYR A 67 -13.95 7.59 -2.51
C TYR A 67 -15.49 7.55 -2.59
N LEU A 68 -16.05 7.43 -3.80
CA LEU A 68 -17.49 7.23 -3.98
C LEU A 68 -17.87 5.76 -3.77
N SER A 69 -16.95 4.85 -4.11
CA SER A 69 -17.13 3.42 -3.88
C SER A 69 -15.82 2.73 -3.53
N VAL A 70 -15.96 1.53 -2.96
CA VAL A 70 -14.89 0.53 -2.85
C VAL A 70 -15.37 -0.80 -3.40
N ILE A 71 -14.43 -1.67 -3.72
CA ILE A 71 -14.74 -3.05 -4.10
C ILE A 71 -14.28 -3.97 -2.99
N ILE A 72 -15.19 -4.76 -2.45
CA ILE A 72 -14.88 -5.77 -1.43
C ILE A 72 -14.74 -7.11 -2.13
N ILE A 73 -13.63 -7.81 -1.89
CA ILE A 73 -13.36 -9.14 -2.44
C ILE A 73 -13.62 -10.17 -1.34
N TYR A 74 -14.52 -11.11 -1.61
CA TYR A 74 -14.89 -12.18 -0.68
C TYR A 74 -14.26 -13.52 -1.05
N LYS A 75 -14.20 -14.43 -0.07
CA LYS A 75 -13.94 -15.85 -0.31
C LYS A 75 -15.18 -16.50 -0.92
N GLY A 76 -14.98 -17.44 -1.86
CA GLY A 76 -16.05 -18.31 -2.36
C GLY A 76 -16.61 -17.90 -3.73
N SER A 77 -17.89 -18.18 -3.96
CA SER A 77 -18.53 -18.17 -5.28
C SER A 77 -19.00 -16.80 -5.76
N ARG A 78 -19.21 -15.84 -4.86
CA ARG A 78 -19.45 -14.42 -5.20
C ARG A 78 -18.16 -13.64 -4.91
N PRO A 79 -17.30 -13.44 -5.92
CA PRO A 79 -15.92 -13.04 -5.66
C PRO A 79 -15.80 -11.58 -5.24
N TYR A 80 -16.80 -10.73 -5.51
CA TYR A 80 -16.74 -9.32 -5.14
C TYR A 80 -18.12 -8.64 -5.07
N GLU A 81 -18.16 -7.48 -4.41
CA GLU A 81 -19.27 -6.53 -4.46
C GLU A 81 -18.77 -5.09 -4.53
N PHE A 82 -19.61 -4.20 -5.07
CA PHE A 82 -19.40 -2.76 -5.02
C PHE A 82 -20.11 -2.17 -3.81
N VAL A 83 -19.36 -1.53 -2.92
CA VAL A 83 -19.92 -0.82 -1.77
C VAL A 83 -19.82 0.67 -2.04
N MET A 84 -20.97 1.32 -2.14
CA MET A 84 -21.03 2.79 -2.22
C MET A 84 -20.78 3.39 -0.83
N LEU A 85 -19.92 4.39 -0.76
CA LEU A 85 -19.62 5.10 0.47
C LEU A 85 -20.55 6.31 0.58
N ASN A 86 -21.49 6.25 1.52
CA ASN A 86 -22.44 7.34 1.74
C ASN A 86 -22.52 7.67 3.25
N PRO A 87 -22.11 8.88 3.67
CA PRO A 87 -21.52 9.94 2.84
C PRO A 87 -20.12 9.57 2.31
N PRO A 88 -19.70 10.11 1.15
CA PRO A 88 -18.32 9.98 0.68
C PRO A 88 -17.34 10.56 1.73
N PRO A 89 -16.29 9.83 2.10
CA PRO A 89 -15.35 10.28 3.12
C PRO A 89 -14.52 11.44 2.59
N LEU A 90 -14.38 12.48 3.41
CA LEU A 90 -13.60 13.68 3.11
C LEU A 90 -12.10 13.50 3.44
N SER A 91 -11.76 12.43 4.17
CA SER A 91 -10.40 12.10 4.56
C SER A 91 -10.16 10.60 4.58
N SER A 92 -8.89 10.20 4.49
CA SER A 92 -8.49 8.79 4.62
C SER A 92 -8.89 8.18 5.96
N SER A 93 -8.91 8.96 7.05
CA SER A 93 -9.38 8.50 8.37
C SER A 93 -10.85 8.10 8.36
N GLN A 94 -11.73 8.91 7.77
CA GLN A 94 -13.17 8.60 7.66
C GLN A 94 -13.42 7.38 6.78
N LEU A 95 -12.66 7.26 5.67
CA LEU A 95 -12.67 6.06 4.85
C LEU A 95 -12.31 4.83 5.70
N TYR A 96 -11.26 4.92 6.52
CA TYR A 96 -10.84 3.79 7.33
C TYR A 96 -11.87 3.38 8.38
N GLU A 97 -12.55 4.33 9.00
CA GLU A 97 -13.64 4.05 9.94
C GLU A 97 -14.79 3.28 9.27
N GLN A 98 -15.22 3.71 8.08
CA GLN A 98 -16.28 3.04 7.31
C GLN A 98 -15.88 1.64 6.85
N LEU A 99 -14.61 1.42 6.56
CA LEU A 99 -14.09 0.15 6.06
C LEU A 99 -13.70 -0.84 7.16
N ARG A 100 -13.68 -0.43 8.42
CA ARG A 100 -13.23 -1.25 9.55
C ARG A 100 -13.98 -2.56 9.66
N GLN A 101 -15.29 -2.54 9.47
CA GLN A 101 -16.15 -3.74 9.50
C GLN A 101 -15.69 -4.82 8.50
N TYR A 102 -15.21 -4.42 7.32
CA TYR A 102 -14.71 -5.34 6.30
C TYR A 102 -13.27 -5.81 6.61
N ASP A 103 -12.46 -4.99 7.29
CA ASP A 103 -11.13 -5.41 7.74
C ASP A 103 -11.20 -6.50 8.81
N ASP A 104 -12.24 -6.48 9.65
CA ASP A 104 -12.45 -7.47 10.69
C ASP A 104 -13.15 -8.76 10.17
N ASP A 105 -13.90 -8.70 9.06
CA ASP A 105 -14.63 -9.85 8.52
C ASP A 105 -13.71 -10.94 7.91
N LEU A 106 -13.76 -12.16 8.46
CA LEU A 106 -12.96 -13.31 7.99
C LEU A 106 -13.26 -13.76 6.55
N GLN A 107 -14.42 -13.41 5.98
CA GLN A 107 -14.78 -13.70 4.58
C GLN A 107 -14.14 -12.72 3.59
N VAL A 108 -13.80 -11.51 4.03
CA VAL A 108 -13.16 -10.50 3.19
C VAL A 108 -11.67 -10.81 3.01
N VAL A 109 -11.22 -10.83 1.75
CA VAL A 109 -9.84 -11.10 1.34
C VAL A 109 -9.07 -9.80 1.06
N ALA A 110 -9.74 -8.86 0.41
CA ALA A 110 -9.17 -7.59 -0.01
C ALA A 110 -10.24 -6.52 -0.12
N ILE A 111 -9.83 -5.28 0.12
CA ILE A 111 -10.63 -4.08 -0.11
C ILE A 111 -9.87 -3.25 -1.13
N LEU A 112 -10.45 -3.05 -2.32
CA LEU A 112 -9.82 -2.28 -3.38
C LEU A 112 -10.31 -0.84 -3.31
N SER A 113 -9.36 0.09 -3.23
CA SER A 113 -9.61 1.53 -3.28
C SER A 113 -8.46 2.23 -3.99
N ALA A 114 -8.64 3.49 -4.34
CA ALA A 114 -7.61 4.33 -4.93
C ALA A 114 -7.47 5.59 -4.09
N HIS A 115 -6.23 5.97 -3.79
CA HIS A 115 -5.99 7.18 -3.01
C HIS A 115 -6.05 8.41 -3.94
N PRO A 116 -6.87 9.44 -3.63
CA PRO A 116 -7.03 10.63 -4.46
C PRO A 116 -5.70 11.38 -4.65
N ASP A 117 -4.86 11.40 -3.61
CA ASP A 117 -3.58 12.12 -3.64
C ASP A 117 -2.54 11.54 -4.61
N ILE A 118 -2.75 10.33 -5.16
CA ILE A 118 -1.81 9.77 -6.15
C ILE A 118 -2.14 10.35 -7.52
N LYS A 119 -1.59 11.54 -7.78
CA LYS A 119 -1.70 12.23 -9.06
C LYS A 119 -1.29 11.31 -10.21
N HIS A 120 -2.13 11.23 -11.23
CA HIS A 120 -1.92 10.43 -12.44
C HIS A 120 -1.74 8.91 -12.22
N ALA A 121 -2.23 8.36 -11.11
CA ALA A 121 -2.18 6.93 -10.84
C ALA A 121 -2.87 6.11 -11.93
N TYR A 122 -3.92 6.65 -12.54
CA TYR A 122 -4.61 6.00 -13.64
C TYR A 122 -3.68 5.79 -14.83
N GLU A 123 -3.12 6.88 -15.33
CA GLU A 123 -2.31 6.95 -16.55
C GLU A 123 -1.00 6.17 -16.40
N THR A 124 -0.46 6.11 -15.18
CA THR A 124 0.85 5.54 -14.91
C THR A 124 0.81 4.12 -14.34
N LEU A 125 -0.12 3.79 -13.45
CA LEU A 125 -0.11 2.52 -12.70
C LEU A 125 -1.20 1.55 -13.16
N VAL A 126 -2.37 2.08 -13.53
CA VAL A 126 -3.55 1.28 -13.86
C VAL A 126 -3.61 1.04 -15.37
N TYR A 127 -3.85 2.08 -16.17
CA TYR A 127 -4.14 1.99 -17.59
C TYR A 127 -3.13 1.16 -18.39
N PRO A 128 -1.80 1.32 -18.23
CA PRO A 128 -0.82 0.53 -18.99
C PRO A 128 -0.94 -0.99 -18.80
N LYS A 129 -1.54 -1.45 -17.70
CA LYS A 129 -1.72 -2.88 -17.38
C LYS A 129 -3.03 -3.46 -17.87
N VAL A 130 -4.06 -2.62 -18.04
CA VAL A 130 -5.44 -3.06 -18.21
C VAL A 130 -6.21 -2.34 -19.32
N LYS A 131 -5.55 -1.51 -20.13
CA LYS A 131 -6.17 -0.73 -21.22
C LYS A 131 -7.09 -1.55 -22.14
N ASP A 132 -6.71 -2.78 -22.47
CA ASP A 132 -7.45 -3.68 -23.37
C ASP A 132 -8.28 -4.74 -22.60
N LYS A 133 -8.61 -4.46 -21.32
CA LYS A 133 -9.29 -5.40 -20.42
C LYS A 133 -10.61 -4.84 -19.91
N THR A 134 -11.48 -5.74 -19.47
CA THR A 134 -12.76 -5.42 -18.85
C THR A 134 -12.60 -5.10 -17.36
N VAL A 135 -13.59 -4.43 -16.79
CA VAL A 135 -13.69 -4.20 -15.33
C VAL A 135 -13.67 -5.52 -14.57
N ASP A 136 -14.41 -6.53 -15.02
CA ASP A 136 -14.42 -7.84 -14.39
C ASP A 136 -13.03 -8.50 -14.37
N TYR A 137 -12.27 -8.38 -15.46
CA TYR A 137 -10.89 -8.87 -15.51
C TYR A 137 -10.00 -8.15 -14.48
N VAL A 138 -10.15 -6.83 -14.34
CA VAL A 138 -9.41 -6.01 -13.36
C VAL A 138 -9.68 -6.50 -11.95
N ILE A 139 -10.95 -6.71 -11.60
CA ILE A 139 -11.37 -7.13 -10.27
C ILE A 139 -10.90 -8.57 -10.00
N THR A 140 -11.12 -9.49 -10.93
CA THR A 140 -10.72 -10.89 -10.77
C THR A 140 -9.20 -11.06 -10.71
N ASN A 141 -8.43 -10.18 -11.38
CA ASN A 141 -6.96 -10.20 -11.38
C ASN A 141 -6.35 -9.09 -10.52
N TYR A 142 -7.06 -8.63 -9.49
CA TYR A 142 -6.69 -7.45 -8.70
C TYR A 142 -5.26 -7.51 -8.16
N THR A 143 -4.73 -8.68 -7.81
CA THR A 143 -3.37 -8.86 -7.27
C THR A 143 -2.24 -8.45 -8.23
N LYS A 144 -2.51 -8.34 -9.54
CA LYS A 144 -1.56 -7.85 -10.54
C LYS A 144 -1.51 -6.31 -10.61
N ILE A 145 -2.57 -5.66 -10.14
CA ILE A 145 -2.85 -4.23 -10.34
C ILE A 145 -2.72 -3.48 -9.02
N PHE A 146 -3.30 -4.04 -7.97
CA PHE A 146 -3.36 -3.52 -6.62
C PHE A 146 -2.37 -4.25 -5.70
N LYS A 147 -1.82 -3.54 -4.73
CA LYS A 147 -0.98 -4.07 -3.66
C LYS A 147 -1.44 -3.53 -2.32
N ARG A 148 -1.20 -4.33 -1.27
CA ARG A 148 -1.41 -3.89 0.10
C ARG A 148 -0.53 -2.69 0.41
N LEU A 149 -1.10 -1.70 1.08
CA LEU A 149 -0.35 -0.58 1.63
C LEU A 149 0.65 -1.12 2.66
N ARG A 150 1.90 -0.67 2.57
CA ARG A 150 2.90 -1.00 3.59
C ARG A 150 2.58 -0.21 4.85
N THR A 151 2.54 -0.90 5.97
CA THR A 151 2.20 -0.45 7.33
C THR A 151 3.09 0.66 7.91
N ASN A 152 3.99 1.26 7.11
CA ASN A 152 4.94 2.29 7.55
C ASN A 152 4.38 3.72 7.43
N MET A 153 3.12 3.89 7.01
CA MET A 153 2.45 5.18 7.12
C MET A 153 1.92 5.34 8.54
N HIS A 154 2.19 6.48 9.17
CA HIS A 154 1.76 6.85 10.52
C HIS A 154 0.23 7.00 10.64
N VAL A 155 -0.51 5.91 10.43
CA VAL A 155 -1.94 5.80 10.66
C VAL A 155 -2.10 4.96 11.93
N TYR A 156 -2.85 5.47 12.90
CA TYR A 156 -2.98 4.85 14.22
C TYR A 156 -3.54 3.42 14.18
N GLN A 157 -4.26 3.02 13.12
CA GLN A 157 -4.65 1.63 12.83
C GLN A 157 -4.77 1.44 11.30
N PRO A 158 -3.76 0.90 10.61
CA PRO A 158 -3.84 0.69 9.17
C PRO A 158 -4.75 -0.50 8.84
N ILE A 159 -5.66 -0.31 7.89
CA ILE A 159 -6.51 -1.38 7.35
C ILE A 159 -5.62 -2.42 6.66
N LYS A 160 -5.64 -3.65 7.17
CA LYS A 160 -4.72 -4.72 6.75
C LYS A 160 -5.06 -5.26 5.36
N LYS A 161 -6.34 -5.25 5.01
CA LYS A 161 -6.85 -5.77 3.73
C LYS A 161 -6.96 -4.72 2.63
N LEU A 162 -6.66 -3.46 2.92
CA LEU A 162 -6.73 -2.38 1.94
C LEU A 162 -5.62 -2.51 0.90
N MET A 163 -6.01 -2.44 -0.36
CA MET A 163 -5.12 -2.51 -1.51
C MET A 163 -5.34 -1.31 -2.43
N VAL A 164 -4.24 -0.71 -2.86
CA VAL A 164 -4.20 0.42 -3.79
C VAL A 164 -3.35 0.07 -5.00
N PRO A 165 -3.52 0.72 -6.16
CA PRO A 165 -2.69 0.43 -7.31
C PRO A 165 -1.22 0.73 -7.09
N HIS A 166 -0.39 -0.05 -7.76
CA HIS A 166 1.08 0.07 -7.73
C HIS A 166 1.67 -0.29 -9.07
#